data_AF-A0A2V9PZ94-F1
#
_entry.id   AF-A0A2V9PZ94-F1
#
_cell.length_a   1.000
_cell.length_b   1.000
_cell.length_c   1.000
_cell.angle_alpha   90.00
_cell.angle_beta   90.00
_cell.angle_gamma   90.00
#
_symmetry.space_group_name_H-M   'P 1'
#
loop_
_entity.id
_entity.type
_entity.pdbx_description
1 polymer ?
#
loop_
_entity_poly.entity_id
_entity_poly.type
_entity_poly.pdbx_seq_one_letter_code
_entity_poly.pdbx_strand_id
1 'polypeptide(L)'
;MYAGPTNVLINDFTSSVPNPASLDHNLYFATVVAASSLWNWQSKSITGYTNYQAASGQDANSPFADPQFDNIATLPPNLDVVSTYPAVNAGTNLGVNIVGVFDFGGNPRVNGSGQINIGAYEQ
;
A
#
# COMPACT_ATOMS: atom_id res chain seq x y z
N MET A 1 -0.84 3.14 0.92
CA MET A 1 -0.49 3.60 2.28
C MET A 1 0.21 4.94 2.16
N TYR A 2 -0.43 6.02 2.61
CA TYR A 2 0.16 7.37 2.60
C TYR A 2 0.61 7.75 4.01
N ALA A 3 1.87 8.15 4.17
CA ALA A 3 2.36 8.63 5.45
C ALA A 3 1.84 10.05 5.71
N GLY A 4 1.28 10.25 6.91
CA GLY A 4 0.98 11.59 7.41
C GLY A 4 2.26 12.39 7.77
N PRO A 5 2.14 13.52 8.45
CA PRO A 5 3.26 14.42 8.76
C PRO A 5 4.43 13.79 9.52
N THR A 6 4.21 12.65 10.19
CA THR A 6 5.25 11.90 10.90
C THR A 6 6.12 11.03 9.99
N ASN A 7 5.74 10.86 8.72
CA ASN A 7 6.39 9.96 7.74
C ASN A 7 6.46 8.48 8.16
N VAL A 8 5.74 8.08 9.22
CA VAL A 8 5.67 6.68 9.68
C VAL A 8 4.66 5.91 8.83
N LEU A 9 5.12 4.87 8.12
CA LEU A 9 4.29 4.06 7.22
C LEU A 9 3.74 2.79 7.88
N ILE A 10 4.56 2.09 8.65
CA ILE A 10 4.17 0.93 9.47
C ILE A 10 4.52 1.22 10.92
N ASN A 11 3.62 0.85 11.83
CA ASN A 11 3.79 1.07 13.26
C ASN A 11 3.63 -0.21 14.08
N ASP A 12 4.59 -1.13 13.96
CA ASP A 12 4.73 -2.26 14.88
C ASP A 12 5.67 -1.87 16.03
N PHE A 13 5.08 -1.26 17.05
CA PHE A 13 5.79 -0.68 18.19
C PHE A 13 6.11 -1.71 19.30
N THR A 14 5.62 -2.95 19.17
CA THR A 14 5.88 -4.04 20.11
C THR A 14 6.82 -5.08 19.48
N SER A 15 7.29 -6.05 20.27
CA SER A 15 8.06 -7.21 19.78
C SER A 15 7.55 -8.52 20.38
N SER A 16 6.29 -8.51 20.85
CA SER A 16 5.66 -9.66 21.51
C SER A 16 5.33 -10.81 20.55
N VAL A 17 5.19 -10.52 19.25
CA VAL A 17 4.90 -11.51 18.21
C VAL A 17 5.85 -11.28 17.03
N PRO A 18 6.67 -12.27 16.63
CA PRO A 18 7.41 -12.20 15.39
C PRO A 18 6.48 -12.04 14.20
N ASN A 19 6.69 -11.00 13.39
CA ASN A 19 5.93 -10.72 12.16
C ASN A 19 4.41 -10.74 12.40
N PRO A 20 3.84 -9.72 13.06
CA PRO A 20 2.43 -9.73 13.47
C PRO A 20 1.44 -9.76 12.30
N ALA A 21 1.90 -9.49 11.08
CA ALA A 21 1.15 -9.64 9.85
C ALA A 21 2.07 -10.09 8.69
N SER A 22 1.48 -10.77 7.71
CA SER A 22 2.08 -10.94 6.39
C SER A 22 1.77 -9.69 5.56
N LEU A 23 2.81 -8.99 5.12
CA LEU A 23 2.67 -7.74 4.37
C LEU A 23 3.32 -7.92 3.01
N ASP A 24 2.55 -7.77 1.95
CA ASP A 24 3.05 -7.74 0.58
C ASP A 24 2.03 -7.09 -0.36
N HIS A 25 2.47 -6.69 -1.55
CA HIS A 25 1.66 -6.01 -2.57
C HIS A 25 0.95 -4.74 -2.04
N ASN A 26 1.65 -4.00 -1.18
CA ASN A 26 1.26 -2.70 -0.68
C ASN A 26 1.94 -1.61 -1.52
N LEU A 27 1.22 -0.53 -1.81
CA LEU A 27 1.81 0.68 -2.37
C LEU A 27 2.08 1.66 -1.23
N TYR A 28 3.35 1.93 -0.95
CA TYR A 28 3.77 2.89 0.07
C TYR A 28 4.14 4.23 -0.55
N PHE A 29 3.73 5.30 0.10
CA PHE A 29 4.05 6.66 -0.32
C PHE A 29 4.24 7.59 0.88
N ALA A 30 5.29 8.39 0.84
CA ALA A 30 5.46 9.54 1.71
C ALA A 30 5.94 10.72 0.86
N THR A 31 5.72 11.94 1.33
CA THR A 31 6.24 13.15 0.67
C THR A 31 7.76 13.26 0.76
N VAL A 32 8.39 12.49 1.64
CA VAL A 32 9.83 12.26 1.68
C VAL A 32 10.21 11.11 0.74
N VAL A 33 11.45 11.13 0.24
CA VAL A 33 12.00 10.03 -0.56
C VAL A 33 12.04 8.72 0.23
N ALA A 34 12.00 7.58 -0.47
CA ALA A 34 11.99 6.24 0.13
C ALA A 34 13.11 6.03 1.16
N ALA A 35 14.32 6.56 0.93
CA ALA A 35 15.46 6.47 1.83
C ALA A 35 15.28 7.22 3.17
N SER A 36 14.36 8.18 3.22
CA SER A 36 14.06 9.01 4.41
C SER A 36 12.71 8.66 5.05
N SER A 37 11.99 7.67 4.50
CA SER A 37 10.73 7.18 5.09
C SER A 37 10.96 6.53 6.46
N LEU A 38 9.96 6.56 7.34
CA LEU A 38 10.06 6.02 8.68
C LEU A 38 9.16 4.81 8.88
N TRP A 39 9.68 3.83 9.62
CA TRP A 39 9.05 2.56 9.88
C TRP A 39 9.32 2.18 11.33
N ASN A 40 8.31 1.67 12.03
CA ASN A 40 8.53 0.96 13.29
C ASN A 40 8.23 -0.51 13.04
N TRP A 41 9.23 -1.35 13.30
CA TRP A 41 9.12 -2.80 13.16
C TRP A 41 9.75 -3.48 14.37
N GLN A 42 9.02 -4.37 15.03
CA GLN A 42 9.51 -5.14 16.18
C GLN A 42 10.12 -4.23 17.27
N SER A 43 9.39 -3.17 17.64
CA SER A 43 9.83 -2.11 18.60
C SER A 43 11.06 -1.29 18.18
N LYS A 44 11.50 -1.37 16.93
CA LYS A 44 12.66 -0.60 16.42
C LYS A 44 12.23 0.42 15.40
N SER A 45 12.73 1.66 15.55
CA SER A 45 12.59 2.67 14.51
C SER A 45 13.64 2.43 13.42
N ILE A 46 13.20 2.42 12.17
CA ILE A 46 13.97 2.14 10.98
C ILE A 46 13.73 3.27 9.98
N THR A 47 14.82 3.86 9.51
CA THR A 47 14.79 4.86 8.43
C THR A 47 15.12 4.17 7.10
N GLY A 48 14.30 4.43 6.09
CA GLY A 48 14.50 3.97 4.72
C GLY A 48 13.73 2.68 4.39
N TYR A 49 13.05 2.68 3.24
CA TYR A 49 12.20 1.58 2.83
C TYR A 49 12.96 0.26 2.63
N THR A 50 14.09 0.30 1.94
CA THR A 50 14.94 -0.90 1.74
C THR A 50 15.45 -1.48 3.06
N ASN A 51 15.75 -0.62 4.05
CA ASN A 51 16.17 -1.06 5.38
C ASN A 51 15.03 -1.75 6.12
N TYR A 52 13.80 -1.23 5.99
CA TYR A 52 12.61 -1.89 6.51
C TYR A 52 12.39 -3.26 5.86
N GLN A 53 12.42 -3.36 4.52
CA GLN A 53 12.25 -4.64 3.81
C GLN A 53 13.29 -5.68 4.26
N ALA A 54 14.55 -5.26 4.41
CA ALA A 54 15.62 -6.14 4.89
C ALA A 54 15.40 -6.59 6.35
N ALA A 55 14.90 -5.70 7.21
CA ALA A 55 14.66 -6.00 8.62
C ALA A 55 13.40 -6.84 8.87
N SER A 56 12.36 -6.65 8.07
CA SER A 56 11.07 -7.35 8.21
C SER A 56 11.02 -8.66 7.43
N GLY A 57 11.74 -8.75 6.30
CA GLY A 57 11.56 -9.82 5.34
C GLY A 57 10.20 -9.81 4.65
N GLN A 58 9.46 -8.70 4.75
CA GLN A 58 8.13 -8.50 4.17
C GLN A 58 8.19 -7.57 2.95
N ASP A 59 7.05 -7.40 2.28
CA ASP A 59 6.84 -6.36 1.27
C ASP A 59 7.78 -6.47 0.05
N ALA A 60 8.12 -7.69 -0.35
CA ALA A 60 9.03 -7.96 -1.47
C ALA A 60 8.49 -7.47 -2.82
N ASN A 61 7.17 -7.44 -2.99
CA ASN A 61 6.46 -6.98 -4.19
C ASN A 61 5.76 -5.64 -3.98
N SER A 62 6.01 -4.98 -2.86
CA SER A 62 5.41 -3.70 -2.51
C SER A 62 6.24 -2.54 -3.09
N PRO A 63 5.69 -1.71 -4.00
CA PRO A 63 6.38 -0.52 -4.47
C PRO A 63 6.37 0.62 -3.44
N PHE A 64 7.42 1.46 -3.47
CA PHE A 64 7.41 2.80 -2.88
C PHE A 64 7.30 3.83 -4.00
N ALA A 65 6.11 4.39 -4.21
CA ALA A 65 5.83 5.31 -5.30
C ALA A 65 4.60 6.17 -5.01
N ASP A 66 4.48 7.30 -5.72
CA ASP A 66 3.26 8.11 -5.70
C ASP A 66 2.08 7.28 -6.27
N PRO A 67 0.93 7.19 -5.57
CA PRO A 67 -0.27 6.52 -6.07
C PRO A 67 -0.87 7.14 -7.34
N GLN A 68 -0.47 8.36 -7.71
CA GLN A 68 -0.99 9.07 -8.87
C GLN A 68 -2.52 9.10 -8.87
N PHE A 69 -3.10 9.52 -7.75
CA PHE A 69 -4.54 9.69 -7.65
C PHE A 69 -5.03 10.75 -8.65
N ASP A 70 -6.20 10.53 -9.24
CA ASP A 70 -6.76 11.37 -10.29
C ASP A 70 -6.93 12.84 -9.84
N ASN A 71 -7.58 13.07 -8.70
CA ASN A 71 -7.75 14.44 -8.20
C ASN A 71 -7.98 14.52 -6.69
N ILE A 72 -6.89 14.77 -5.95
CA ILE A 72 -6.95 14.95 -4.48
C ILE A 72 -7.41 16.34 -4.03
N ALA A 73 -7.65 17.29 -4.93
CA ALA A 73 -8.02 18.67 -4.60
C ALA A 73 -9.54 18.89 -4.49
N THR A 74 -10.35 17.89 -4.85
CA THR A 74 -11.81 17.92 -4.77
C THR A 74 -12.33 17.49 -3.38
N LEU A 75 -13.61 17.75 -3.08
CA LEU A 75 -14.26 17.32 -1.84
C LEU A 75 -15.60 16.62 -2.14
N PRO A 76 -15.69 15.27 -2.01
CA PRO A 76 -14.62 14.35 -1.62
C PRO A 76 -13.52 14.26 -2.70
N PRO A 77 -12.27 13.90 -2.33
CA PRO A 77 -11.20 13.71 -3.30
C PRO A 77 -11.51 12.53 -4.23
N ASN A 78 -11.10 12.63 -5.49
CA ASN A 78 -11.04 11.47 -6.37
C ASN A 78 -9.75 10.68 -6.10
N LEU A 79 -9.90 9.49 -5.54
CA LEU A 79 -8.81 8.57 -5.19
C LEU A 79 -8.71 7.39 -6.16
N ASP A 80 -9.38 7.46 -7.31
CA ASP A 80 -9.05 6.62 -8.46
C ASP A 80 -7.57 6.78 -8.79
N VAL A 81 -6.91 5.68 -9.10
CA VAL A 81 -5.54 5.72 -9.60
C VAL A 81 -5.60 6.02 -11.09
N VAL A 82 -4.74 6.91 -11.59
CA VAL A 82 -4.62 7.11 -13.04
C VAL A 82 -4.10 5.81 -13.68
N SER A 83 -4.41 5.55 -14.95
CA SER A 83 -4.08 4.32 -15.69
C SER A 83 -2.57 4.06 -15.91
N THR A 84 -1.69 4.67 -15.11
CA THR A 84 -0.25 4.49 -15.15
C THR A 84 0.25 3.86 -13.85
N TYR A 85 1.26 3.00 -13.98
CA TYR A 85 1.84 2.21 -12.90
C TYR A 85 2.29 3.12 -11.73
N PRO A 86 1.83 2.86 -10.49
CA PRO A 86 2.26 1.67 -9.74
C PRO A 86 1.16 0.81 -9.11
N ALA A 87 -0.10 1.25 -9.12
CA ALA A 87 -1.21 0.54 -8.48
C ALA A 87 -1.94 -0.43 -9.42
N VAL A 88 -1.95 -0.14 -10.72
CA VAL A 88 -2.76 -0.86 -11.71
C VAL A 88 -2.29 -2.31 -11.85
N ASN A 89 -3.20 -3.27 -11.67
CA ASN A 89 -2.95 -4.72 -11.76
C ASN A 89 -1.83 -5.27 -10.85
N ALA A 90 -1.42 -4.51 -9.84
CA ALA A 90 -0.31 -4.87 -8.94
C ALA A 90 -0.78 -5.44 -7.60
N GLY A 91 -2.10 -5.58 -7.38
CA GLY A 91 -2.67 -6.11 -6.15
C GLY A 91 -2.68 -7.64 -6.12
N THR A 92 -2.78 -8.19 -4.91
CA THR A 92 -3.04 -9.63 -4.73
C THR A 92 -4.53 -9.92 -4.75
N ASN A 93 -4.96 -10.84 -5.61
CA ASN A 93 -6.31 -11.39 -5.58
C ASN A 93 -6.40 -12.51 -4.54
N LEU A 94 -6.97 -12.20 -3.38
CA LEU A 94 -7.18 -13.16 -2.27
C LEU A 94 -8.51 -13.92 -2.38
N GLY A 95 -9.22 -13.78 -3.50
CA GLY A 95 -10.51 -14.40 -3.74
C GLY A 95 -11.69 -13.59 -3.19
N VAL A 96 -12.86 -13.80 -3.80
CA VAL A 96 -14.08 -12.99 -3.61
C VAL A 96 -14.54 -12.87 -2.16
N ASN A 97 -14.30 -13.89 -1.33
CA ASN A 97 -14.69 -13.87 0.08
C ASN A 97 -13.83 -12.92 0.93
N ILE A 98 -12.66 -12.52 0.43
CA ILE A 98 -11.73 -11.62 1.12
C ILE A 98 -11.78 -10.24 0.49
N VAL A 99 -11.66 -10.15 -0.83
CA VAL A 99 -11.59 -8.85 -1.53
C VAL A 99 -12.96 -8.26 -1.89
N GLY A 100 -14.03 -9.07 -1.82
CA GLY A 100 -15.37 -8.68 -2.23
C GLY A 100 -15.62 -8.81 -3.73
N VAL A 101 -16.85 -8.49 -4.15
CA VAL A 101 -17.27 -8.48 -5.57
C VAL A 101 -17.16 -7.10 -6.22
N PHE A 102 -17.25 -6.04 -5.43
CA PHE A 102 -17.17 -4.65 -5.88
C PHE A 102 -16.09 -3.91 -5.11
N ASP A 103 -15.48 -2.93 -5.78
CA ASP A 103 -14.59 -1.96 -5.17
C ASP A 103 -15.39 -0.86 -4.43
N PHE A 104 -14.72 0.21 -4.02
CA PHE A 104 -15.39 1.35 -3.39
C PHE A 104 -16.27 2.17 -4.35
N GLY A 105 -15.91 2.24 -5.63
CA GLY A 105 -16.68 2.95 -6.67
C GLY A 105 -17.91 2.19 -7.19
N GLY A 106 -18.05 0.91 -6.84
CA GLY A 106 -19.10 0.02 -7.33
C GLY A 106 -18.72 -0.77 -8.60
N ASN A 107 -17.48 -0.67 -9.05
CA ASN A 107 -16.92 -1.44 -10.16
C ASN A 107 -16.59 -2.88 -9.72
N PRO A 108 -16.61 -3.87 -10.63
CA PRO A 108 -16.16 -5.22 -10.32
C PRO A 108 -14.75 -5.19 -9.72
N ARG A 109 -14.56 -5.82 -8.55
CA ARG A 109 -13.26 -5.78 -7.85
C ARG A 109 -12.14 -6.50 -8.60
N VAL A 110 -12.50 -7.45 -9.45
CA VAL A 110 -11.58 -8.29 -10.22
C VAL A 110 -11.86 -8.07 -11.69
N ASN A 111 -10.84 -7.68 -12.45
CA ASN A 111 -11.00 -7.46 -13.88
C ASN A 111 -11.07 -8.79 -14.68
N GLY A 112 -11.30 -8.70 -15.99
CA GLY A 112 -11.47 -9.86 -16.86
C GLY A 112 -10.26 -10.81 -16.93
N SER A 113 -9.08 -10.36 -16.51
CA SER A 113 -7.84 -11.15 -16.44
C SER A 113 -7.60 -11.76 -15.05
N GLY A 114 -8.50 -11.55 -14.08
CA GLY A 114 -8.35 -12.03 -12.72
C GLY A 114 -7.47 -11.16 -11.81
N GLN A 115 -7.07 -9.96 -12.30
CA GLN A 115 -6.18 -9.03 -11.60
C GLN A 115 -6.98 -7.99 -10.82
N ILE A 116 -6.29 -7.32 -9.89
CA ILE A 116 -6.85 -6.28 -9.03
C ILE A 116 -5.81 -5.16 -8.89
N ASN A 117 -6.27 -3.92 -8.81
CA ASN A 117 -5.46 -2.75 -8.47
C ASN A 117 -5.12 -2.71 -6.97
N ILE A 118 -3.96 -2.16 -6.63
CA ILE A 118 -3.65 -1.82 -5.24
C ILE A 118 -4.53 -0.63 -4.82
N GLY A 119 -5.26 -0.77 -3.72
CA GLY A 119 -6.11 0.28 -3.17
C GLY A 119 -7.60 -0.06 -3.19
N ALA A 120 -8.43 0.96 -3.02
CA ALA A 120 -9.86 0.82 -2.83
C ALA A 120 -10.68 0.81 -4.14
N TYR A 121 -10.07 1.24 -5.25
CA TYR A 121 -10.74 1.46 -6.53
C TYR A 121 -10.17 0.55 -7.63
N GLU A 122 -11.05 0.13 -8.53
CA GLU A 122 -10.82 -0.68 -9.72
C GLU A 122 -11.34 0.07 -10.96
N GLN A 123 -10.71 -0.16 -12.13
CA GLN A 123 -11.08 0.45 -13.42
C GLN A 123 -11.72 -0.59 -14.35
#